data_AF-A0A3M6TZU5-F1
#
_entry.id   AF-A0A3M6TZU5-F1
#
_cell.length_a   1.000
_cell.length_b   1.000
_cell.length_c   1.000
_cell.angle_alpha   90.00
_cell.angle_beta   90.00
_cell.angle_gamma   90.00
#
_symmetry.space_group_name_H-M   'P 1'
#
loop_
_entity.id
_entity.type
_entity.pdbx_description
1 polymer ?
#
loop_
_entity_poly.entity_id
_entity_poly.type
_entity_poly.pdbx_seq_one_letter_code
_entity_poly.pdbx_strand_id
1 'polypeptide(L)'
;MESAPKKVVMSWTKKRDVLLMREMAAQGIFQFKSGSRERDTVWQAITKNLNGHKDLFHSVTSRGVRDRFTLILRRYKAKNAEELQSTGEGSEDELSEYDLLLEELTHLSEESDKKANAEAESAKEKISAERNWLLI
;
A
#
# COMPACT_ATOMS: atom_id res chain seq x y z
N MET A 1 1.70 22.61 -38.43
CA MET A 1 2.47 21.78 -37.48
C MET A 1 1.64 21.67 -36.22
N GLU A 2 0.90 20.58 -36.08
CA GLU A 2 0.04 20.34 -34.92
C GLU A 2 0.94 19.87 -33.76
N SER A 3 0.98 20.67 -32.70
CA SER A 3 1.79 20.38 -31.51
C SER A 3 1.21 19.14 -30.82
N ALA A 4 2.03 18.11 -30.63
CA ALA A 4 1.63 16.90 -29.92
C ALA A 4 1.10 17.26 -28.51
N PRO A 5 -0.01 16.65 -28.05
CA PRO A 5 -0.58 16.99 -26.76
C PRO A 5 0.45 16.74 -25.65
N LYS A 6 0.78 17.78 -24.87
CA LYS A 6 1.65 17.67 -23.69
C LYS A 6 1.09 16.58 -22.78
N LYS A 7 1.84 15.50 -22.59
CA LYS A 7 1.53 14.46 -21.62
C LYS A 7 1.52 15.08 -20.22
N VAL A 8 0.34 15.35 -19.69
CA VAL A 8 0.17 15.85 -18.33
C VAL A 8 0.58 14.73 -17.37
N VAL A 9 1.75 14.86 -16.78
CA VAL A 9 2.18 13.96 -15.69
C VAL A 9 1.31 14.30 -14.48
N MET A 10 0.58 13.31 -13.99
CA MET A 10 -0.21 13.47 -12.77
C MET A 10 0.72 13.82 -11.60
N SER A 11 0.53 15.00 -11.01
CA SER A 11 1.24 15.39 -9.81
C SER A 11 0.57 14.77 -8.59
N TRP A 12 1.34 14.29 -7.61
CA TRP A 12 0.79 13.80 -6.34
C TRP A 12 0.99 14.85 -5.25
N THR A 13 -0.02 15.05 -4.41
CA THR A 13 -0.05 16.04 -3.32
C THR A 13 -0.55 15.39 -2.04
N LYS A 14 -0.33 16.00 -0.87
CA LYS A 14 -0.83 15.45 0.41
C LYS A 14 -2.34 15.19 0.38
N LYS A 15 -3.14 16.10 -0.20
CA LYS A 15 -4.59 15.92 -0.39
C LYS A 15 -4.93 14.68 -1.25
N ARG A 16 -4.19 14.46 -2.35
CA ARG A 16 -4.38 13.28 -3.21
C ARG A 16 -3.96 11.99 -2.52
N ASP A 17 -2.90 12.05 -1.72
CA ASP A 17 -2.43 10.91 -0.93
C ASP A 17 -3.44 10.51 0.15
N VAL A 18 -4.02 11.49 0.85
CA VAL A 18 -5.11 11.24 1.82
C VAL A 18 -6.27 10.52 1.14
N LEU A 19 -6.71 10.98 -0.04
CA LEU A 19 -7.81 10.31 -0.75
C LEU A 19 -7.42 8.90 -1.19
N LEU A 20 -6.20 8.70 -1.68
CA LEU A 20 -5.68 7.36 -1.97
C LEU A 20 -5.74 6.45 -0.74
N MET A 21 -5.23 6.91 0.40
CA MET A 21 -5.19 6.12 1.62
C MET A 21 -6.60 5.83 2.17
N ARG A 22 -7.52 6.80 2.11
CA ARG A 22 -8.94 6.57 2.44
C ARG A 22 -9.57 5.50 1.57
N GLU A 23 -9.37 5.54 0.25
CA GLU A 23 -9.88 4.51 -0.66
C GLU A 23 -9.24 3.14 -0.38
N MET A 24 -7.95 3.09 -0.07
CA MET A 24 -7.28 1.85 0.31
C MET A 24 -7.87 1.23 1.59
N ALA A 25 -8.13 2.05 2.61
CA ALA A 25 -8.77 1.63 3.84
C ALA A 25 -10.21 1.16 3.59
N ALA A 26 -11.00 1.95 2.85
CA ALA A 26 -12.39 1.62 2.53
C ALA A 26 -12.54 0.32 1.72
N GLN A 27 -11.60 0.03 0.83
CA GLN A 27 -11.59 -1.20 0.03
C GLN A 27 -10.91 -2.39 0.75
N GLY A 28 -10.35 -2.19 1.95
CA GLY A 28 -9.76 -3.26 2.75
C GLY A 28 -8.61 -3.99 2.06
N ILE A 29 -7.77 -3.28 1.30
CA ILE A 29 -6.84 -3.91 0.35
C ILE A 29 -5.88 -4.94 0.97
N PHE A 30 -5.50 -4.75 2.24
CA PHE A 30 -4.59 -5.64 2.95
C PHE A 30 -5.23 -6.92 3.48
N GLN A 31 -6.55 -7.09 3.36
CA GLN A 31 -7.24 -8.35 3.67
C GLN A 31 -6.85 -9.47 2.69
N PHE A 32 -6.51 -9.10 1.45
CA PHE A 32 -6.12 -10.05 0.40
C PHE A 32 -4.62 -10.23 0.38
N LYS A 33 -4.11 -11.42 0.05
CA LYS A 33 -2.67 -11.71 0.01
C LYS A 33 -1.92 -10.84 -1.01
N SER A 34 -0.67 -10.47 -0.71
CA SER A 34 0.21 -9.78 -1.66
C SER A 34 0.40 -10.59 -2.95
N GLY A 35 0.30 -9.92 -4.10
CA GLY A 35 0.40 -10.55 -5.43
C GLY A 35 -0.81 -11.40 -5.85
N SER A 36 -1.86 -11.50 -5.03
CA SER A 36 -3.10 -12.20 -5.40
C SER A 36 -3.89 -11.46 -6.48
N ARG A 37 -4.75 -12.19 -7.21
CA ARG A 37 -5.64 -11.60 -8.22
C ARG A 37 -6.67 -10.69 -7.57
N GLU A 38 -7.15 -11.07 -6.40
CA GLU A 38 -8.10 -10.33 -5.58
C GLU A 38 -7.51 -8.97 -5.19
N ARG A 39 -6.27 -8.93 -4.69
CA ARG A 39 -5.58 -7.67 -4.40
C ARG A 39 -5.36 -6.84 -5.67
N ASP A 40 -5.10 -7.47 -6.82
CA ASP A 40 -5.01 -6.77 -8.12
C ASP A 40 -6.34 -6.11 -8.50
N THR A 41 -7.46 -6.81 -8.32
CA THR A 41 -8.82 -6.28 -8.54
C THR A 41 -9.12 -5.10 -7.62
N VAL A 42 -8.76 -5.17 -6.34
CA VAL A 42 -8.96 -4.05 -5.40
C VAL A 42 -8.19 -2.80 -5.84
N TRP A 43 -6.94 -2.96 -6.28
CA TRP A 43 -6.18 -1.83 -6.84
C TRP A 43 -6.85 -1.21 -8.08
N GLN A 44 -7.46 -2.03 -8.94
CA GLN A 44 -8.21 -1.53 -10.09
C GLN A 44 -9.46 -0.75 -9.64
N ALA A 45 -10.17 -1.23 -8.61
CA ALA A 45 -11.31 -0.54 -8.03
C ALA A 45 -10.91 0.83 -7.43
N ILE A 46 -9.84 0.86 -6.62
CA ILE A 46 -9.28 2.11 -6.08
C ILE A 46 -8.93 3.09 -7.20
N THR A 47 -8.26 2.61 -8.25
CA THR A 47 -7.90 3.43 -9.41
C THR A 47 -9.14 4.01 -10.09
N LYS A 48 -10.19 3.21 -10.26
CA LYS A 48 -11.47 3.64 -10.84
C LYS A 48 -12.12 4.71 -9.96
N ASN A 49 -12.16 4.52 -8.65
CA ASN A 49 -12.76 5.47 -7.71
C ASN A 49 -11.99 6.81 -7.72
N LEU A 50 -10.66 6.78 -7.64
CA LEU A 50 -9.83 7.99 -7.72
C LEU A 50 -10.05 8.74 -9.03
N ASN A 51 -10.14 8.03 -10.16
CA ASN A 51 -10.46 8.63 -11.45
C ASN A 51 -11.89 9.20 -11.52
N GLY A 52 -12.79 8.88 -10.59
CA GLY A 52 -14.11 9.51 -10.45
C GLY A 52 -14.02 10.94 -9.91
N HIS A 53 -12.99 11.28 -9.14
CA HIS A 53 -12.75 12.62 -8.59
C HIS A 53 -12.05 13.51 -9.61
N LYS A 54 -12.79 13.97 -10.63
CA LYS A 54 -12.25 14.73 -11.77
C LYS A 54 -11.61 16.06 -11.41
N ASP A 55 -11.97 16.63 -10.27
CA ASP A 55 -11.36 17.85 -9.70
C ASP A 55 -9.95 17.61 -9.18
N LEU A 56 -9.65 16.39 -8.72
CA LEU A 56 -8.35 16.00 -8.19
C LEU A 56 -7.53 15.19 -9.17
N PHE A 57 -8.16 14.35 -10.00
CA PHE A 57 -7.49 13.40 -10.87
C PHE A 57 -7.95 13.50 -12.32
N HIS A 58 -7.00 13.74 -13.23
CA HIS A 58 -7.26 13.68 -14.67
C HIS A 58 -7.33 12.22 -15.13
N SER A 59 -6.25 11.46 -14.89
CA SER A 59 -6.16 10.03 -15.19
C SER A 59 -5.01 9.38 -14.43
N VAL A 60 -5.30 8.46 -13.52
CA VAL A 60 -4.33 7.59 -12.84
C VAL A 60 -4.44 6.16 -13.32
N THR A 61 -3.31 5.45 -13.32
CA THR A 61 -3.24 4.01 -13.62
C THR A 61 -3.05 3.22 -12.34
N SER A 62 -3.49 1.96 -12.33
CA SER A 62 -3.30 1.05 -11.19
C SER A 62 -1.83 0.93 -10.78
N ARG A 63 -0.92 0.90 -11.76
CA ARG A 63 0.52 0.95 -11.52
C ARG A 63 0.95 2.23 -10.81
N GLY A 64 0.54 3.39 -11.32
CA GLY A 64 0.90 4.69 -10.72
C GLY A 64 0.37 4.86 -9.29
N VAL A 65 -0.80 4.30 -9.00
CA VAL A 65 -1.38 4.27 -7.65
C VAL A 65 -0.54 3.40 -6.70
N ARG A 66 -0.18 2.19 -7.12
CA ARG A 66 0.70 1.28 -6.35
C ARG A 66 2.07 1.89 -6.08
N ASP A 67 2.68 2.45 -7.13
CA ASP A 67 4.01 3.06 -7.06
C ASP A 67 3.98 4.25 -6.10
N ARG A 68 2.90 5.05 -6.11
CA ARG A 68 2.73 6.15 -5.17
C ARG A 68 2.67 5.67 -3.73
N PHE A 69 1.82 4.69 -3.43
CA PHE A 69 1.70 4.19 -2.07
C PHE A 69 3.01 3.55 -1.57
N THR A 70 3.70 2.81 -2.44
CA THR A 70 5.03 2.25 -2.14
C THR A 70 6.04 3.34 -1.76
N LEU A 71 6.02 4.47 -2.48
CA LEU A 71 6.87 5.62 -2.18
C LEU A 71 6.52 6.26 -0.83
N ILE A 72 5.23 6.39 -0.51
CA ILE A 72 4.75 6.93 0.77
C ILE A 72 5.26 6.04 1.92
N LEU A 73 5.05 4.72 1.85
CA LEU A 73 5.53 3.79 2.86
C LEU A 73 7.05 3.83 3.04
N ARG A 74 7.80 3.88 1.94
CA ARG A 74 9.26 3.95 2.00
C ARG A 74 9.74 5.21 2.74
N ARG A 75 9.11 6.35 2.47
CA ARG A 75 9.43 7.62 3.14
C ARG A 75 9.08 7.59 4.62
N TYR A 76 7.93 7.04 4.96
CA TYR A 76 7.50 6.87 6.35
C TYR A 76 8.50 6.03 7.15
N LYS A 77 8.86 4.85 6.65
CA LYS A 77 9.82 3.97 7.30
C LYS A 77 11.20 4.60 7.44
N ALA A 78 11.65 5.36 6.45
CA ALA A 78 12.92 6.08 6.52
C ALA A 78 12.90 7.16 7.60
N LYS A 79 11.82 7.96 7.69
CA LYS A 79 11.63 8.98 8.71
C LYS A 79 11.62 8.37 10.11
N ASN A 80 10.83 7.32 10.34
CA ASN A 80 10.75 6.68 11.66
C ASN A 80 12.08 6.03 12.08
N ALA A 81 12.87 5.51 11.13
CA ALA A 81 14.19 4.97 11.41
C ALA A 81 15.19 6.06 11.83
N GLU A 82 15.10 7.25 11.24
CA GLU A 82 15.92 8.42 11.60
C GLU A 82 15.54 8.97 12.98
N GLU A 83 14.24 9.07 13.28
CA GLU A 83 13.72 9.49 14.59
C GLU A 83 14.12 8.50 15.71
N LEU A 84 14.17 7.19 15.43
CA LEU A 84 14.65 6.20 16.40
C LEU A 84 16.16 6.31 16.67
N GLN A 85 16.93 6.80 15.70
CA GLN A 85 18.40 6.96 15.82
C GLN A 85 18.82 8.28 16.45
N SER A 86 18.07 9.36 16.22
CA SER A 86 18.25 10.63 16.93
C SER A 86 17.33 10.63 18.15
N THR A 87 17.85 10.33 19.34
CA THR A 87 17.11 10.45 20.61
C THR A 87 16.31 11.76 20.65
N GLY A 88 14.98 11.70 20.57
CA GLY A 88 14.13 12.89 20.52
C GLY A 88 12.66 12.54 20.69
N GLU A 89 12.12 12.91 21.85
CA GLU A 89 10.71 12.90 22.19
C GLU A 89 9.82 13.30 21.00
N GLY A 90 8.83 12.46 20.69
CA GLY A 90 7.83 12.77 19.69
C GLY A 90 7.15 14.09 20.04
N SER A 91 6.95 14.95 19.04
CA SER A 91 6.16 16.17 19.21
C SER A 91 4.75 15.79 19.65
N GLU A 92 4.26 16.42 20.74
CA GLU A 92 2.91 16.26 21.31
C GLU A 92 1.80 16.87 20.42
N ASP A 93 2.07 17.02 19.13
CA ASP A 93 1.15 17.56 18.14
C ASP A 93 0.07 16.52 17.80
N GLU A 94 -1.17 16.99 17.61
CA GLU A 94 -2.28 16.16 17.16
C GLU A 94 -1.94 15.52 15.80
N LEU A 95 -1.96 14.19 15.74
CA LEU A 95 -1.69 13.44 14.51
C LEU A 95 -2.66 13.87 13.42
N SER A 96 -2.13 14.30 12.27
CA SER A 96 -2.99 14.65 11.15
C SER A 96 -3.64 13.38 10.60
N GLU A 97 -4.79 13.52 9.93
CA GLU A 97 -5.44 12.38 9.27
C GLU A 97 -4.48 11.60 8.35
N TYR A 98 -3.56 12.31 7.68
CA TYR A 98 -2.55 11.67 6.84
C TYR A 98 -1.66 10.72 7.65
N ASP A 99 -1.26 11.14 8.86
CA ASP A 99 -0.37 10.36 9.73
C ASP A 99 -1.11 9.15 10.28
N LEU A 100 -2.36 9.32 10.74
CA LEU A 100 -3.22 8.23 11.22
C LEU A 100 -3.46 7.17 10.14
N LEU A 101 -3.86 7.59 8.93
CA LEU A 101 -4.09 6.66 7.82
C LEU A 101 -2.80 5.92 7.42
N LEU A 102 -1.68 6.63 7.44
CA LEU A 102 -0.39 6.05 7.07
C LEU A 102 0.08 5.02 8.09
N GLU A 103 -0.08 5.31 9.38
CA GLU A 103 0.22 4.37 10.46
C GLU A 103 -0.64 3.12 10.36
N GLU A 104 -1.97 3.30 10.26
CA GLU A 104 -2.93 2.19 10.15
C GLU A 104 -2.64 1.31 8.93
N LEU A 105 -2.50 1.90 7.75
CA LEU A 105 -2.22 1.15 6.52
C LEU A 105 -0.85 0.48 6.54
N THR A 106 0.14 1.07 7.21
CA THR A 106 1.45 0.43 7.41
C THR A 106 1.29 -0.81 8.29
N HIS A 107 0.60 -0.68 9.42
CA HIS A 107 0.35 -1.79 10.33
C HIS A 107 -0.40 -2.94 9.63
N LEU A 108 -1.49 -2.63 8.91
CA LEU A 108 -2.27 -3.62 8.15
C LEU A 108 -1.44 -4.28 7.04
N SER A 109 -0.57 -3.53 6.36
CA SER A 109 0.32 -4.11 5.35
C SER A 109 1.28 -5.12 5.97
N GLU A 110 1.88 -4.80 7.10
CA GLU A 110 2.83 -5.68 7.78
C GLU A 110 2.16 -6.93 8.37
N GLU A 111 0.97 -6.79 8.94
CA GLU A 111 0.18 -7.92 9.41
C GLU A 111 -0.19 -8.87 8.26
N SER A 112 -0.61 -8.31 7.13
CA SER A 112 -0.92 -9.08 5.93
C SER A 112 0.29 -9.87 5.41
N ASP A 113 1.46 -9.25 5.38
CA ASP A 113 2.69 -9.90 4.94
C ASP A 113 3.15 -10.99 5.94
N LYS A 114 3.05 -10.73 7.25
CA LYS A 114 3.32 -11.73 8.31
C LYS A 114 2.42 -12.95 8.18
N LYS A 115 1.12 -12.75 8.00
CA LYS A 115 0.14 -13.83 7.80
C LYS A 115 0.48 -14.65 6.55
N ALA A 116 0.76 -13.98 5.43
CA ALA A 116 1.11 -14.65 4.20
C ALA A 116 2.40 -15.49 4.31
N ASN A 117 3.39 -15.02 5.09
CA ASN A 117 4.61 -15.77 5.33
C ASN A 117 4.37 -17.00 6.22
N ALA A 118 3.61 -16.86 7.31
CA ALA A 118 3.27 -17.97 8.20
C ALA A 118 2.48 -19.08 7.47
N GLU A 119 1.51 -18.70 6.62
CA GLU A 119 0.77 -19.65 5.79
C GLU A 119 1.69 -20.40 4.80
N ALA A 120 2.66 -19.69 4.20
CA ALA A 120 3.60 -20.30 3.27
C ALA A 120 4.57 -21.27 3.97
N GLU A 121 4.98 -20.97 5.19
CA GLU A 121 5.83 -21.84 6.02
C GLU A 121 5.08 -23.10 6.45
N SER A 122 3.86 -22.96 6.98
CA SER A 122 3.00 -24.09 7.34
C SER A 122 2.69 -25.01 6.14
N ALA A 123 2.48 -24.43 4.95
CA ALA A 123 2.27 -25.21 3.74
C ALA A 123 3.51 -26.04 3.36
N LYS A 124 4.72 -25.48 3.49
CA LYS A 124 5.98 -26.20 3.23
C LYS A 124 6.19 -27.34 4.21
N GLU A 125 5.90 -27.12 5.50
CA GLU A 125 6.02 -28.16 6.53
C GLU A 125 5.09 -29.34 6.27
N LYS A 126 3.82 -29.07 5.91
CA LYS A 126 2.85 -30.12 5.56
C LYS A 126 3.31 -30.94 4.35
N ILE A 127 3.75 -30.27 3.29
CA ILE A 127 4.27 -30.94 2.10
C ILE A 127 5.50 -31.79 2.44
N SER A 128 6.40 -31.28 3.30
CA SER A 128 7.58 -32.03 3.76
C SER A 128 7.19 -33.26 4.57
N ALA A 129 6.25 -33.12 5.51
CA ALA A 129 5.77 -34.21 6.34
C ALA A 129 5.06 -35.31 5.52
N GLU A 130 4.21 -34.92 4.56
CA GLU A 130 3.56 -35.84 3.63
C GLU A 130 4.58 -36.60 2.76
N ARG A 131 5.60 -35.89 2.24
CA ARG A 131 6.68 -36.52 1.46
C ARG A 131 7.49 -37.51 2.31
N ASN A 132 7.78 -37.18 3.56
CA ASN A 132 8.51 -38.07 4.46
C ASN A 132 7.69 -39.31 4.83
N TRP A 133 6.38 -39.16 5.05
CA TRP A 133 5.46 -40.28 5.29
C TRP A 133 5.40 -41.27 4.13
N LEU A 134 5.40 -40.78 2.88
CA LEU A 134 5.36 -41.63 1.68
C LEU A 134 6.66 -42.38 1.38
N LEU A 135 7.76 -42.09 2.09
CA LEU A 135 9.07 -42.73 1.90
C LEU A 135 9.37 -43.81 2.96
N ILE A 136 8.45 -44.04 3.90
CA ILE A 136 8.51 -45.09 4.94
C ILE A 136 7.50 -46.18 4.58
#